data_AF-A0A1G6BQB8-F1
#
_entry.id   AF-A0A1G6BQB8-F1
#
_cell.length_a   1.000
_cell.length_b   1.000
_cell.length_c   1.000
_cell.angle_alpha   90.00
_cell.angle_beta   90.00
_cell.angle_gamma   90.00
#
_symmetry.space_group_name_H-M   'P 1'
#
loop_
_entity.id
_entity.type
_entity.pdbx_description
1 polymer ?
#
loop_
_entity_poly.entity_id
_entity_poly.type
_entity_poly.pdbx_seq_one_letter_code
_entity_poly.pdbx_strand_id
1 'polypeptide(L)'
;MKKVYVKRIILAEILAASIFITGCSPRQSTSVDDKKEQKETEAVSTEESSAEENIADESEDNSYDKDYWDAMEKYYAYIGPKQRDSVELDDESASLYDGFLNNTVTATFHSNGDISQYVEFSEFLKDGHSYSLNDIVSKITEEGQYGEGWTYESSTDTYIDCGLDGNIEMIVSLLFDDEFTPSLVIKNIDGKLNICFTGTSWSRCETSVYYTGEVCSFGSGGATYHGGEYGYIDALGKYNFWYSEWDEGYGDRDNDNQLHYFYDVDHTINGADLLDILRINFVSSSDEKNDYYYIHLTDSDYNEIEDDPTNPDNPYDIVRDILINEQGYNVISPEEAEKMITEKRRAIGLTDEIYSYGDELKPEEK
;
A
#
# COMPACT_ATOMS: atom_id res chain seq x y z
N MET A 1 2.86 26.47 33.03
CA MET A 1 3.09 25.86 31.71
C MET A 1 1.76 25.36 31.18
N LYS A 2 1.17 26.08 30.22
CA LYS A 2 -0.12 25.72 29.59
C LYS A 2 0.17 24.76 28.43
N LYS A 3 -0.41 23.57 28.46
CA LYS A 3 -0.46 22.68 27.28
C LYS A 3 -1.58 23.20 26.37
N VAL A 4 -1.22 23.51 25.12
CA VAL A 4 -2.19 23.85 24.07
C VAL A 4 -2.43 22.56 23.28
N TYR A 5 -3.68 22.10 23.28
CA TYR A 5 -4.15 21.05 22.38
C TYR A 5 -4.59 21.73 21.08
N VAL A 6 -3.97 21.35 19.97
CA VAL A 6 -4.41 21.75 18.63
C VAL A 6 -5.35 20.66 18.13
N LYS A 7 -6.63 21.00 17.93
CA LYS A 7 -7.60 20.15 17.23
C LYS A 7 -7.34 20.23 15.74
N ARG A 8 -7.15 19.08 15.07
CA ARG A 8 -7.17 18.99 13.61
C ARG A 8 -8.63 18.82 13.14
N ILE A 9 -9.02 19.63 12.17
CA ILE A 9 -10.28 19.52 11.43
C ILE A 9 -9.94 18.75 10.17
N ILE A 10 -10.56 17.59 9.96
CA ILE A 10 -10.48 16.82 8.71
C ILE A 10 -11.62 17.30 7.82
N LEU A 11 -11.28 17.80 6.63
CA LEU A 11 -12.22 18.06 5.55
C LEU A 11 -12.13 16.86 4.59
N ALA A 12 -13.26 16.21 4.35
CA ALA A 12 -13.39 15.09 3.43
C ALA A 12 -13.91 15.58 2.08
N GLU A 13 -13.29 15.15 0.98
CA GLU A 13 -13.91 15.03 -0.33
C GLU A 13 -13.40 13.76 -1.03
N ILE A 14 -14.34 13.06 -1.70
CA ILE A 14 -14.30 11.69 -2.24
C ILE A 14 -14.25 11.74 -3.78
N LEU A 15 -13.52 10.81 -4.42
CA LEU A 15 -13.89 10.01 -5.62
C LEU A 15 -12.65 9.21 -6.07
N ALA A 16 -12.53 7.88 -5.86
CA ALA A 16 -13.23 6.71 -6.43
C ALA A 16 -12.77 6.31 -7.85
N ALA A 17 -12.03 5.18 -7.93
CA ALA A 17 -12.12 4.16 -8.98
C ALA A 17 -11.38 2.88 -8.56
N SER A 18 -12.05 1.99 -7.81
CA SER A 18 -11.58 0.62 -7.56
C SER A 18 -12.35 -0.32 -8.48
N ILE A 19 -11.65 -1.01 -9.38
CA ILE A 19 -12.23 -2.07 -10.22
C ILE A 19 -12.16 -3.38 -9.44
N PHE A 20 -13.26 -3.78 -8.81
CA PHE A 20 -13.43 -5.14 -8.31
C PHE A 20 -14.07 -6.02 -9.38
N ILE A 21 -13.36 -7.06 -9.81
CA ILE A 21 -13.95 -8.17 -10.58
C ILE A 21 -14.60 -9.12 -9.57
N THR A 22 -15.91 -9.03 -9.38
CA THR A 22 -16.69 -10.06 -8.67
C THR A 22 -17.52 -10.87 -9.67
N GLY A 23 -17.23 -12.16 -9.73
CA GLY A 23 -17.93 -13.14 -10.55
C GLY A 23 -19.35 -13.42 -10.02
N CYS A 24 -20.31 -13.38 -10.94
CA CYS A 24 -21.74 -13.59 -10.70
C CYS A 24 -22.10 -15.04 -10.31
N SER A 25 -23.10 -15.19 -9.43
CA SER A 25 -24.06 -16.31 -9.51
C SER A 25 -25.49 -15.82 -9.24
N PRO A 26 -26.50 -16.29 -9.99
CA PRO A 26 -27.84 -15.72 -9.97
C PRO A 26 -28.71 -16.36 -8.89
N ARG A 27 -29.51 -15.56 -8.17
CA ARG A 27 -30.63 -16.08 -7.39
C ARG A 27 -31.92 -15.28 -7.63
N GLN A 28 -32.98 -16.06 -7.83
CA GLN A 28 -34.32 -15.67 -8.26
C GLN A 28 -34.98 -14.60 -7.37
N SER A 29 -35.68 -13.66 -8.00
CA SER A 29 -36.58 -12.74 -7.34
C SER A 29 -37.98 -13.33 -7.18
N THR A 30 -38.53 -13.24 -5.97
CA THR A 30 -39.96 -13.32 -5.68
C THR A 30 -40.48 -11.93 -5.34
N SER A 31 -41.56 -11.55 -6.04
CA SER A 31 -42.41 -10.37 -5.87
C SER A 31 -43.01 -10.25 -4.47
N VAL A 32 -43.20 -9.03 -3.95
CA VAL A 32 -44.46 -8.52 -3.32
C VAL A 32 -44.48 -6.98 -3.33
N ASP A 33 -45.64 -6.44 -3.67
CA ASP A 33 -46.15 -5.06 -3.59
C ASP A 33 -45.96 -4.34 -2.23
N ASP A 34 -45.81 -3.00 -2.21
CA ASP A 34 -46.94 -2.06 -1.97
C ASP A 34 -46.48 -0.60 -1.70
N LYS A 35 -47.16 0.32 -2.40
CA LYS A 35 -47.66 1.67 -2.00
C LYS A 35 -46.75 2.80 -1.45
N LYS A 36 -46.69 3.84 -2.31
CA LYS A 36 -47.11 5.26 -2.11
C LYS A 36 -46.57 6.05 -0.90
N GLU A 37 -45.94 7.19 -1.18
CA GLU A 37 -46.59 8.51 -1.04
C GLU A 37 -45.87 9.62 -1.84
N GLN A 38 -46.70 10.48 -2.45
CA GLN A 38 -46.32 11.65 -3.24
C GLN A 38 -45.89 12.82 -2.34
N LYS A 39 -44.98 13.66 -2.85
CA LYS A 39 -45.09 15.10 -2.62
C LYS A 39 -44.61 15.91 -3.82
N GLU A 40 -45.53 16.73 -4.30
CA GLU A 40 -45.36 17.74 -5.36
C GLU A 40 -44.32 18.79 -4.97
N THR A 41 -43.53 19.24 -5.96
CA THR A 41 -43.21 20.66 -6.10
C THR A 41 -42.97 21.02 -7.56
N GLU A 42 -43.23 22.28 -7.84
CA GLU A 42 -43.70 22.84 -9.11
C GLU A 42 -42.65 22.95 -10.22
N ALA A 43 -43.19 22.96 -11.43
CA ALA A 43 -42.51 23.18 -12.69
C ALA A 43 -42.06 24.64 -12.87
N VAL A 44 -40.87 24.82 -13.43
CA VAL A 44 -40.54 25.99 -14.26
C VAL A 44 -39.93 25.48 -15.55
N SER A 45 -40.65 25.74 -16.64
CA SER A 45 -40.25 25.52 -18.02
C SER A 45 -39.21 26.54 -18.45
N THR A 46 -38.20 26.11 -19.20
CA THR A 46 -37.57 26.98 -20.21
C THR A 46 -37.11 26.13 -21.38
N GLU A 47 -37.42 26.64 -22.56
CA GLU A 47 -37.45 25.94 -23.85
C GLU A 47 -36.07 25.68 -24.47
N GLU A 48 -36.13 24.69 -25.36
CA GLU A 48 -35.19 24.13 -26.32
C GLU A 48 -34.16 25.08 -26.98
N SER A 49 -32.96 24.54 -27.17
CA SER A 49 -32.16 24.74 -28.38
C SER A 49 -31.25 23.53 -28.58
N SER A 50 -31.72 22.53 -29.32
CA SER A 50 -30.95 21.37 -29.76
C SER A 50 -30.05 21.75 -30.95
N ALA A 51 -28.74 21.77 -30.72
CA ALA A 51 -27.74 21.68 -31.77
C ALA A 51 -27.16 20.27 -31.72
N GLU A 52 -27.52 19.44 -32.72
CA GLU A 52 -26.91 18.14 -32.96
C GLU A 52 -25.48 18.36 -33.50
N GLU A 53 -24.49 18.29 -32.62
CA GLU A 53 -23.10 18.05 -33.03
C GLU A 53 -22.88 16.54 -33.14
N ASN A 54 -22.64 16.08 -34.37
CA ASN A 54 -22.10 14.77 -34.66
C ASN A 54 -20.65 14.73 -34.14
N ILE A 55 -20.48 14.29 -32.89
CA ILE A 55 -19.18 13.85 -32.38
C ILE A 55 -18.92 12.50 -33.03
N ALA A 56 -17.99 12.49 -33.99
CA ALA A 56 -17.42 11.25 -34.49
C ALA A 56 -16.72 10.57 -33.32
N ASP A 57 -17.31 9.46 -32.89
CA ASP A 57 -16.77 8.52 -31.92
C ASP A 57 -15.54 7.85 -32.57
N GLU A 58 -14.41 8.57 -32.57
CA GLU A 58 -13.09 7.98 -32.71
C GLU A 58 -12.81 7.23 -31.40
N SER A 59 -13.42 6.05 -31.26
CA SER A 59 -12.99 5.06 -30.30
C SER A 59 -11.60 4.60 -30.74
N GLU A 60 -10.57 5.36 -30.36
CA GLU A 60 -9.21 4.86 -30.36
C GLU A 60 -9.23 3.55 -29.59
N ASP A 61 -8.92 2.49 -30.33
CA ASP A 61 -8.82 1.12 -29.87
C ASP A 61 -7.68 1.06 -28.85
N ASN A 62 -7.98 1.47 -27.61
CA ASN A 62 -7.17 1.20 -26.43
C ASN A 62 -7.27 -0.30 -26.12
N SER A 63 -6.88 -1.13 -27.08
CA SER A 63 -6.50 -2.51 -26.82
C SER A 63 -5.17 -2.45 -26.06
N TYR A 64 -5.24 -2.01 -24.80
CA TYR A 64 -4.22 -2.31 -23.81
C TYR A 64 -3.86 -3.78 -24.00
N ASP A 65 -2.56 -4.06 -24.12
CA ASP A 65 -2.04 -5.34 -24.56
C ASP A 65 -2.56 -6.45 -23.63
N LYS A 66 -3.63 -7.11 -24.06
CA LYS A 66 -4.29 -8.15 -23.27
C LYS A 66 -3.28 -9.24 -22.89
N ASP A 67 -2.31 -9.50 -23.75
CA ASP A 67 -1.27 -10.50 -23.50
C ASP A 67 -0.36 -10.07 -22.32
N TYR A 68 -0.11 -8.77 -22.14
CA TYR A 68 0.64 -8.25 -20.99
C TYR A 68 -0.14 -8.45 -19.69
N TRP A 69 -1.42 -8.09 -19.66
CA TRP A 69 -2.26 -8.25 -18.46
C TRP A 69 -2.48 -9.72 -18.09
N ASP A 70 -2.72 -10.59 -19.08
CA ASP A 70 -2.83 -12.05 -18.88
C ASP A 70 -1.49 -12.64 -18.38
N ALA A 71 -0.35 -12.03 -18.69
CA ALA A 71 0.97 -12.42 -18.16
C ALA A 71 1.19 -11.90 -16.73
N MET A 72 0.81 -10.65 -16.44
CA MET A 72 0.86 -10.08 -15.09
C MET A 72 -0.01 -10.85 -14.11
N GLU A 73 -1.22 -11.25 -14.50
CA GLU A 73 -2.10 -12.06 -13.65
C GLU A 73 -1.44 -13.40 -13.29
N LYS A 74 -0.76 -14.06 -14.23
CA LYS A 74 -0.01 -15.30 -13.97
C LYS A 74 1.18 -15.06 -13.05
N TYR A 75 1.92 -13.97 -13.26
CA TYR A 75 3.03 -13.57 -12.41
C TYR A 75 2.55 -13.36 -10.97
N TYR A 76 1.53 -12.53 -10.75
CA TYR A 76 0.97 -12.29 -9.41
C TYR A 76 0.36 -13.55 -8.78
N ALA A 77 -0.31 -14.40 -9.55
CA ALA A 77 -0.78 -15.69 -9.04
C ALA A 77 0.38 -16.62 -8.62
N TYR A 78 1.55 -16.50 -9.27
CA TYR A 78 2.74 -17.29 -8.96
C TYR A 78 3.50 -16.75 -7.74
N ILE A 79 3.67 -15.43 -7.62
CA ILE A 79 4.38 -14.83 -6.48
C ILE A 79 3.48 -14.57 -5.27
N GLY A 80 2.16 -14.58 -5.45
CA GLY A 80 1.19 -14.31 -4.38
C GLY A 80 0.87 -15.54 -3.51
N PRO A 81 0.14 -15.33 -2.40
CA PRO A 81 -0.30 -16.40 -1.53
C PRO A 81 -1.08 -17.50 -2.23
N LYS A 82 -0.96 -18.71 -1.70
CA LYS A 82 -1.51 -19.93 -2.29
C LYS A 82 -2.78 -20.36 -1.56
N GLN A 83 -3.65 -21.03 -2.29
CA GLN A 83 -4.83 -21.67 -1.70
C GLN A 83 -4.41 -22.94 -0.95
N ARG A 84 -5.19 -23.35 0.05
CA ARG A 84 -4.89 -24.53 0.87
C ARG A 84 -4.55 -25.78 0.05
N ASP A 85 -5.35 -26.06 -0.97
CA ASP A 85 -5.21 -27.26 -1.82
C ASP A 85 -3.99 -27.22 -2.75
N SER A 86 -3.26 -26.10 -2.79
CA SER A 86 -2.07 -25.90 -3.62
C SER A 86 -0.74 -25.92 -2.85
N VAL A 87 -0.79 -26.17 -1.53
CA VAL A 87 0.38 -26.30 -0.67
C VAL A 87 0.36 -27.64 0.07
N GLU A 88 1.54 -28.15 0.43
CA GLU A 88 1.66 -29.31 1.31
C GLU A 88 1.90 -28.84 2.74
N LEU A 89 0.89 -29.03 3.61
CA LEU A 89 1.01 -28.80 5.05
C LEU A 89 1.37 -30.10 5.75
N ASP A 90 2.22 -30.03 6.78
CA ASP A 90 2.36 -31.12 7.72
C ASP A 90 1.08 -31.27 8.58
N ASP A 91 0.83 -32.49 9.08
CA ASP A 91 -0.38 -32.81 9.82
C ASP A 91 -0.57 -31.95 11.10
N GLU A 92 0.52 -31.55 11.75
CA GLU A 92 0.47 -30.75 12.97
C GLU A 92 0.04 -29.31 12.64
N SER A 93 0.72 -28.66 11.67
CA SER A 93 0.39 -27.30 11.23
C SER A 93 -1.03 -27.22 10.66
N ALA A 94 -1.44 -28.18 9.83
CA ALA A 94 -2.81 -28.25 9.31
C ALA A 94 -3.85 -28.30 10.45
N SER A 95 -3.61 -29.15 11.46
CA SER A 95 -4.51 -29.26 12.61
C SER A 95 -4.54 -27.98 13.46
N LEU A 96 -3.41 -27.31 13.64
CA LEU A 96 -3.33 -26.08 14.42
C LEU A 96 -4.03 -24.92 13.70
N TYR A 97 -3.81 -24.76 12.40
CA TYR A 97 -4.44 -23.74 11.56
C TYR A 97 -5.95 -23.91 11.52
N ASP A 98 -6.45 -25.13 11.28
CA ASP A 98 -7.88 -25.44 11.39
C ASP A 98 -8.40 -25.12 12.79
N GLY A 99 -7.61 -25.44 13.81
CA GLY A 99 -7.95 -25.15 15.18
C GLY A 99 -8.11 -23.64 15.45
N PHE A 100 -7.25 -22.80 14.87
CA PHE A 100 -7.28 -21.35 15.02
C PHE A 100 -8.48 -20.72 14.31
N LEU A 101 -8.72 -21.09 13.04
CA LEU A 101 -9.88 -20.64 12.26
C LEU A 101 -11.20 -21.05 12.93
N ASN A 102 -11.23 -22.20 13.61
CA ASN A 102 -12.38 -22.68 14.38
C ASN A 102 -12.42 -22.23 15.84
N ASN A 103 -11.54 -21.31 16.28
CA ASN A 103 -11.50 -20.77 17.64
C ASN A 103 -11.25 -21.80 18.76
N THR A 104 -10.58 -22.90 18.43
CA THR A 104 -10.17 -23.95 19.38
C THR A 104 -8.69 -23.90 19.75
N VAL A 105 -7.88 -23.17 18.98
CA VAL A 105 -6.46 -22.90 19.20
C VAL A 105 -6.26 -21.38 19.25
N THR A 106 -5.29 -20.94 20.03
CA THR A 106 -4.87 -19.53 20.10
C THR A 106 -3.49 -19.34 19.48
N ALA A 107 -3.19 -18.16 18.95
CA ALA A 107 -1.87 -17.77 18.47
C ALA A 107 -1.29 -16.66 19.35
N THR A 108 0.01 -16.72 19.64
CA THR A 108 0.71 -15.69 20.42
C THR A 108 1.06 -14.50 19.54
N PHE A 109 0.63 -13.31 19.95
CA PHE A 109 0.95 -12.05 19.26
C PHE A 109 2.36 -11.56 19.58
N HIS A 110 3.09 -11.13 18.54
CA HIS A 110 4.40 -10.48 18.67
C HIS A 110 4.37 -9.11 17.99
N SER A 111 4.63 -8.05 18.74
CA SER A 111 4.50 -6.67 18.22
C SER A 111 5.61 -6.26 17.25
N ASN A 112 6.69 -7.05 17.13
CA ASN A 112 7.83 -6.71 16.24
C ASN A 112 7.47 -6.76 14.74
N GLY A 113 6.38 -7.44 14.38
CA GLY A 113 5.89 -7.51 13.01
C GLY A 113 4.61 -6.71 12.77
N ASP A 114 4.24 -5.81 13.67
CA ASP A 114 3.07 -4.96 13.49
C ASP A 114 3.44 -3.70 12.70
N ILE A 115 2.99 -3.64 11.45
CA ILE A 115 3.17 -2.49 10.54
C ILE A 115 1.85 -1.82 10.19
N SER A 116 0.79 -2.15 10.93
CA SER A 116 -0.55 -1.59 10.73
C SER A 116 -0.52 -0.07 10.83
N GLN A 117 -1.26 0.64 9.97
CA GLN A 117 -1.21 2.12 9.90
C GLN A 117 -2.47 2.81 10.43
N TYR A 118 -3.65 2.19 10.25
CA TYR A 118 -4.92 2.79 10.66
C TYR A 118 -5.34 2.37 12.07
N VAL A 119 -5.32 1.05 12.31
CA VAL A 119 -5.59 0.43 13.62
C VAL A 119 -4.39 -0.44 13.95
N GLU A 120 -3.53 0.06 14.83
CA GLU A 120 -2.30 -0.62 15.25
C GLU A 120 -2.63 -1.76 16.23
N PHE A 121 -2.30 -3.00 15.84
CA PHE A 121 -2.63 -4.19 16.64
C PHE A 121 -1.93 -4.15 17.99
N SER A 122 -0.72 -3.61 18.04
CA SER A 122 0.09 -3.41 19.24
C SER A 122 -0.50 -2.40 20.24
N GLU A 123 -1.48 -1.59 19.84
CA GLU A 123 -2.17 -0.67 20.76
C GLU A 123 -3.24 -1.39 21.62
N PHE A 124 -3.76 -2.54 21.18
CA PHE A 124 -4.82 -3.28 21.89
C PHE A 124 -4.54 -4.76 22.14
N LEU A 125 -3.64 -5.38 21.38
CA LEU A 125 -3.07 -6.69 21.67
C LEU A 125 -1.76 -6.54 22.42
N LYS A 126 -1.55 -7.39 23.42
CA LYS A 126 -0.36 -7.36 24.26
C LYS A 126 0.67 -8.34 23.71
N ASP A 127 1.88 -7.84 23.53
CA ASP A 127 3.03 -8.65 23.14
C ASP A 127 3.18 -9.89 24.06
N GLY A 128 3.45 -11.03 23.45
CA GLY A 128 3.60 -12.34 24.10
C GLY A 128 2.31 -12.97 24.63
N HIS A 129 1.14 -12.36 24.42
CA HIS A 129 -0.15 -12.95 24.83
C HIS A 129 -0.79 -13.73 23.69
N SER A 130 -1.53 -14.80 24.05
CA SER A 130 -2.22 -15.64 23.09
C SER A 130 -3.68 -15.23 22.91
N TYR A 131 -4.14 -15.21 21.67
CA TYR A 131 -5.48 -14.80 21.27
C TYR A 131 -6.08 -15.85 20.32
N SER A 132 -7.37 -16.13 20.45
CA SER A 132 -8.13 -16.80 19.39
C SER A 132 -8.51 -15.80 18.30
N LEU A 133 -8.94 -16.29 17.14
CA LEU A 133 -9.45 -15.44 16.06
C LEU A 133 -10.61 -14.54 16.54
N ASN A 134 -11.54 -15.09 17.33
CA ASN A 134 -12.67 -14.36 17.90
C ASN A 134 -12.23 -13.30 18.92
N ASP A 135 -11.16 -13.55 19.69
CA ASP A 135 -10.62 -12.54 20.60
C ASP A 135 -10.11 -11.32 19.83
N ILE A 136 -9.41 -11.56 18.72
CA ILE A 136 -8.89 -10.51 17.83
C ILE A 136 -10.05 -9.75 17.18
N VAL A 137 -11.00 -10.46 16.55
CA VAL A 137 -12.19 -9.84 15.95
C VAL A 137 -12.94 -9.00 16.98
N SER A 138 -13.19 -9.56 18.17
CA SER A 138 -13.91 -8.84 19.24
C SER A 138 -13.19 -7.56 19.63
N LYS A 139 -11.87 -7.58 19.76
CA LYS A 139 -11.04 -6.41 20.10
C LYS A 139 -11.13 -5.29 19.06
N ILE A 140 -11.20 -5.62 17.77
CA ILE A 140 -11.37 -4.64 16.69
C ILE A 140 -12.79 -4.05 16.71
N THR A 141 -13.80 -4.89 16.94
CA THR A 141 -15.21 -4.45 16.95
C THR A 141 -15.65 -3.74 18.25
N GLU A 142 -14.84 -3.77 19.32
CA GLU A 142 -15.15 -3.13 20.60
C GLU A 142 -15.18 -1.60 20.45
N GLU A 143 -16.31 -0.95 20.75
CA GLU A 143 -16.43 0.52 20.75
C GLU A 143 -15.32 1.15 21.61
N GLY A 144 -14.47 1.99 21.00
CA GLY A 144 -13.29 2.52 21.69
C GLY A 144 -12.46 3.49 20.86
N GLN A 145 -11.26 3.81 21.35
CA GLN A 145 -10.35 4.77 20.71
C GLN A 145 -9.93 4.35 19.29
N TYR A 146 -9.96 3.05 19.00
CA TYR A 146 -9.53 2.44 17.74
C TYR A 146 -10.62 1.57 17.10
N GLY A 147 -11.69 1.28 17.85
CA GLY A 147 -12.85 0.56 17.35
C GLY A 147 -13.87 1.57 16.87
N GLU A 148 -13.93 1.76 15.55
CA GLU A 148 -14.96 2.59 14.90
C GLU A 148 -16.36 1.95 14.97
N GLY A 149 -16.50 0.83 15.68
CA GLY A 149 -17.70 0.01 15.68
C GLY A 149 -17.83 -0.80 14.40
N TRP A 150 -16.70 -1.14 13.77
CA TRP A 150 -16.71 -1.85 12.50
C TRP A 150 -17.45 -3.18 12.59
N THR A 151 -18.17 -3.51 11.53
CA THR A 151 -18.85 -4.80 11.42
C THR A 151 -17.92 -5.83 10.81
N TYR A 152 -17.63 -6.88 11.57
CA TYR A 152 -16.94 -8.04 11.01
C TYR A 152 -17.82 -8.74 9.97
N GLU A 153 -17.29 -8.90 8.76
CA GLU A 153 -18.02 -9.51 7.65
C GLU A 153 -17.58 -10.95 7.41
N SER A 154 -16.28 -11.16 7.23
CA SER A 154 -15.72 -12.46 6.89
C SER A 154 -14.22 -12.55 7.16
N SER A 155 -13.69 -13.77 7.06
CA SER A 155 -12.26 -14.04 7.06
C SER A 155 -11.93 -15.01 5.93
N THR A 156 -10.76 -14.84 5.34
CA THR A 156 -10.19 -15.79 4.39
C THR A 156 -8.82 -16.25 4.86
N ASP A 157 -8.42 -17.45 4.45
CA ASP A 157 -7.09 -17.99 4.69
C ASP A 157 -6.37 -18.30 3.37
N THR A 158 -5.08 -17.96 3.31
CA THR A 158 -4.16 -18.32 2.25
C THR A 158 -2.82 -18.72 2.85
N TYR A 159 -1.88 -19.22 2.04
CA TYR A 159 -0.68 -19.89 2.53
C TYR A 159 0.58 -19.41 1.80
N ILE A 160 1.67 -19.26 2.54
CA ILE A 160 2.96 -18.77 2.05
C ILE A 160 4.11 -19.66 2.58
N ASP A 161 5.29 -19.54 2.00
CA ASP A 161 6.53 -20.20 2.41
C ASP A 161 7.61 -19.14 2.69
N CYS A 162 7.61 -18.60 3.91
CA CYS A 162 8.50 -17.53 4.30
C CYS A 162 9.96 -17.98 4.19
N GLY A 163 10.72 -17.33 3.32
CA GLY A 163 12.12 -17.68 3.08
C GLY A 163 12.36 -18.98 2.30
N LEU A 164 11.31 -19.55 1.69
CA LEU A 164 11.39 -20.75 0.85
C LEU A 164 12.00 -21.96 1.59
N ASP A 165 11.64 -22.14 2.86
CA ASP A 165 12.17 -23.20 3.72
C ASP A 165 11.30 -24.48 3.75
N GLY A 166 10.14 -24.43 3.08
CA GLY A 166 9.15 -25.50 3.01
C GLY A 166 8.23 -25.60 4.22
N ASN A 167 8.37 -24.73 5.23
CA ASN A 167 7.52 -24.67 6.41
C ASN A 167 6.43 -23.62 6.22
N ILE A 168 5.33 -24.05 5.59
CA ILE A 168 4.25 -23.18 5.16
C ILE A 168 3.57 -22.43 6.33
N GLU A 169 3.42 -21.13 6.19
CA GLU A 169 2.61 -20.27 7.05
C GLU A 169 1.20 -20.03 6.49
N MET A 170 0.27 -19.68 7.40
CA MET A 170 -1.09 -19.26 7.03
C MET A 170 -1.22 -17.74 7.17
N ILE A 171 -1.70 -17.08 6.12
CA ILE A 171 -2.22 -15.72 6.18
C ILE A 171 -3.71 -15.79 6.50
N VAL A 172 -4.16 -15.03 7.49
CA VAL A 172 -5.59 -14.78 7.74
C VAL A 172 -5.89 -13.33 7.44
N SER A 173 -6.74 -13.08 6.44
CA SER A 173 -7.23 -11.75 6.11
C SER A 173 -8.66 -11.61 6.61
N LEU A 174 -8.92 -10.61 7.43
CA LEU A 174 -10.24 -10.30 7.99
C LEU A 174 -10.86 -9.16 7.18
N LEU A 175 -12.17 -9.15 6.96
CA LEU A 175 -12.87 -8.07 6.28
C LEU A 175 -13.84 -7.38 7.23
N PHE A 176 -13.74 -6.06 7.30
CA PHE A 176 -14.58 -5.19 8.11
C PHE A 176 -15.17 -4.05 7.27
N ASP A 177 -16.49 -3.90 7.28
CA ASP A 177 -17.27 -2.86 6.57
C ASP A 177 -16.88 -2.60 5.10
N ASP A 178 -16.39 -3.62 4.38
CA ASP A 178 -15.84 -3.54 3.01
C ASP A 178 -14.73 -2.46 2.82
N GLU A 179 -14.16 -1.94 3.93
CA GLU A 179 -13.19 -0.85 3.90
C GLU A 179 -11.88 -1.25 4.58
N PHE A 180 -11.91 -2.07 5.63
CA PHE A 180 -10.71 -2.41 6.40
C PHE A 180 -10.41 -3.90 6.38
N THR A 181 -9.21 -4.23 5.92
CA THR A 181 -8.75 -5.61 5.75
C THR A 181 -7.40 -5.83 6.44
N PRO A 182 -7.35 -6.22 7.72
CA PRO A 182 -6.11 -6.60 8.37
C PRO A 182 -5.71 -8.01 7.94
N SER A 183 -4.41 -8.20 7.73
CA SER A 183 -3.79 -9.48 7.39
C SER A 183 -2.83 -9.92 8.50
N LEU A 184 -2.96 -11.17 8.93
CA LEU A 184 -2.18 -11.80 9.99
C LEU A 184 -1.36 -12.96 9.40
N VAL A 185 -0.05 -12.98 9.56
CA VAL A 185 0.77 -14.15 9.19
C VAL A 185 0.98 -15.01 10.43
N ILE A 186 0.61 -16.28 10.34
CA ILE A 186 0.58 -17.23 11.46
C ILE A 186 1.48 -18.43 11.17
N LYS A 187 2.50 -18.62 12.01
CA LYS A 187 3.46 -19.73 11.91
C LYS A 187 3.33 -20.72 13.06
N ASN A 188 3.40 -22.01 12.76
CA ASN A 188 3.62 -23.05 13.76
C ASN A 188 5.10 -23.07 14.16
N ILE A 189 5.40 -22.82 15.43
CA ILE A 189 6.74 -22.91 16.00
C ILE A 189 6.67 -23.86 17.20
N ASP A 190 7.26 -25.04 17.04
CA ASP A 190 7.31 -26.11 18.05
C ASP A 190 5.92 -26.47 18.62
N GLY A 191 4.92 -26.66 17.73
CA GLY A 191 3.56 -27.04 18.08
C GLY A 191 2.71 -25.89 18.66
N LYS A 192 3.13 -24.63 18.46
CA LYS A 192 2.43 -23.44 18.94
C LYS A 192 2.32 -22.39 17.84
N LEU A 193 1.13 -21.84 17.69
CA LEU A 193 0.90 -20.76 16.72
C LEU A 193 1.41 -19.42 17.25
N ASN A 194 2.08 -18.67 16.37
CA ASN A 194 2.55 -17.32 16.59
C ASN A 194 2.04 -16.43 15.47
N ILE A 195 1.53 -15.25 15.82
CA ILE A 195 1.23 -14.18 14.87
C ILE A 195 2.53 -13.42 14.68
N CYS A 196 3.17 -13.67 13.54
CA CYS A 196 4.51 -13.21 13.20
C CYS A 196 4.52 -11.82 12.55
N PHE A 197 3.40 -11.45 11.94
CA PHE A 197 3.23 -10.18 11.24
C PHE A 197 1.76 -9.78 11.25
N THR A 198 1.52 -8.47 11.36
CA THR A 198 0.21 -7.83 11.20
C THR A 198 0.34 -6.59 10.32
N GLY A 199 -0.46 -6.52 9.28
CA GLY A 199 -0.56 -5.36 8.40
C GLY A 199 -2.02 -5.05 8.06
N THR A 200 -2.27 -3.87 7.51
CA THR A 200 -3.64 -3.40 7.24
C THR A 200 -3.77 -2.83 5.85
N SER A 201 -4.85 -3.20 5.16
CA SER A 201 -5.30 -2.52 3.95
C SER A 201 -6.58 -1.74 4.25
N TRP A 202 -6.69 -0.53 3.71
CA TRP A 202 -7.88 0.32 3.78
C TRP A 202 -7.96 1.30 2.60
N SER A 203 -8.95 2.19 2.59
CA SER A 203 -9.24 3.09 1.46
C SER A 203 -8.06 3.95 0.95
N ARG A 204 -6.96 4.07 1.72
CA ARG A 204 -5.74 4.79 1.31
C ARG A 204 -4.45 3.99 1.41
N CYS A 205 -4.50 2.69 1.74
CA CYS A 205 -3.30 1.88 1.89
C CYS A 205 -3.59 0.42 1.54
N GLU A 206 -2.64 -0.24 0.89
CA GLU A 206 -2.69 -1.66 0.61
C GLU A 206 -1.45 -2.33 1.17
N THR A 207 -1.64 -3.39 1.95
CA THR A 207 -0.56 -4.26 2.39
C THR A 207 -0.66 -5.60 1.67
N SER A 208 0.40 -5.95 0.94
CA SER A 208 0.58 -7.24 0.27
C SER A 208 1.67 -8.06 0.95
N VAL A 209 1.40 -9.35 1.13
CA VAL A 209 2.38 -10.35 1.58
C VAL A 209 2.52 -11.39 0.48
N TYR A 210 3.72 -11.52 -0.06
CA TYR A 210 4.03 -12.47 -1.14
C TYR A 210 4.34 -13.87 -0.59
N TYR A 211 4.31 -14.86 -1.49
CA TYR A 211 4.55 -16.27 -1.19
C TYR A 211 5.88 -16.49 -0.45
N THR A 212 6.89 -15.68 -0.74
CA THR A 212 8.23 -15.80 -0.14
C THR A 212 8.36 -15.14 1.22
N GLY A 213 7.31 -14.47 1.72
CA GLY A 213 7.37 -13.64 2.93
C GLY A 213 7.82 -12.20 2.69
N GLU A 214 8.08 -11.78 1.45
CA GLU A 214 8.24 -10.37 1.11
C GLU A 214 6.95 -9.59 1.39
N VAL A 215 7.08 -8.40 1.95
CA VAL A 215 5.97 -7.52 2.32
C VAL A 215 6.16 -6.17 1.65
N CYS A 216 5.09 -5.66 1.06
CA CYS A 216 4.98 -4.28 0.61
C CYS A 216 3.69 -3.68 1.19
N SER A 217 3.79 -2.50 1.78
CA SER A 217 2.66 -1.70 2.23
C SER A 217 2.75 -0.34 1.58
N PHE A 218 1.86 -0.02 0.64
CA PHE A 218 1.86 1.25 -0.08
C PHE A 218 0.61 2.04 0.24
N GLY A 219 0.71 3.35 0.35
CA GLY A 219 -0.43 4.21 0.61
C GLY A 219 -0.29 5.63 0.09
N SER A 220 -1.43 6.31 0.05
CA SER A 220 -1.52 7.72 -0.32
C SER A 220 -1.54 8.58 0.94
N GLY A 221 -0.61 9.52 1.02
CA GLY A 221 -0.64 10.62 1.98
C GLY A 221 -1.40 11.84 1.46
N GLY A 222 -1.55 12.01 0.14
CA GLY A 222 -2.32 13.09 -0.48
C GLY A 222 -2.36 13.00 -2.00
N ALA A 223 -2.63 14.12 -2.67
CA ALA A 223 -2.69 14.17 -4.14
C ALA A 223 -1.34 13.84 -4.79
N THR A 224 -0.27 14.45 -4.29
CA THR A 224 1.09 14.31 -4.85
C THR A 224 2.05 13.60 -3.89
N TYR A 225 1.55 13.09 -2.77
CA TYR A 225 2.39 12.49 -1.73
C TYR A 225 1.96 11.06 -1.47
N HIS A 226 2.79 10.10 -1.87
CA HIS A 226 2.54 8.67 -1.72
C HIS A 226 3.82 7.98 -1.24
N GLY A 227 3.72 6.70 -0.93
CA GLY A 227 4.87 5.98 -0.43
C GLY A 227 4.49 4.67 0.21
N GLY A 228 5.50 3.97 0.70
CA GLY A 228 5.30 2.69 1.31
C GLY A 228 6.45 2.24 2.20
N GLU A 229 6.19 1.13 2.87
CA GLU A 229 7.15 0.35 3.62
C GLU A 229 7.32 -1.02 2.97
N TYR A 230 8.59 -1.44 2.88
CA TYR A 230 9.00 -2.72 2.35
C TYR A 230 9.70 -3.51 3.45
N GLY A 231 9.45 -4.81 3.48
CA GLY A 231 10.03 -5.69 4.48
C GLY A 231 9.98 -7.15 4.08
N TYR A 232 10.43 -7.99 4.99
CA TYR A 232 10.53 -9.43 4.76
C TYR A 232 10.34 -10.21 6.05
N ILE A 233 9.44 -11.19 6.03
CA ILE A 233 9.23 -12.17 7.09
C ILE A 233 10.16 -13.35 6.81
N ASP A 234 11.13 -13.58 7.67
CA ASP A 234 12.07 -14.68 7.49
C ASP A 234 11.47 -16.05 7.84
N ALA A 235 12.20 -17.11 7.49
CA ALA A 235 11.85 -18.50 7.79
C ALA A 235 11.60 -18.80 9.29
N LEU A 236 12.01 -17.92 10.21
CA LEU A 236 11.73 -18.05 11.65
C LEU A 236 10.47 -17.29 12.06
N GLY A 237 9.77 -16.65 11.11
CA GLY A 237 8.60 -15.83 11.36
C GLY A 237 8.95 -14.47 11.96
N LYS A 238 10.16 -13.94 11.72
CA LYS A 238 10.54 -12.61 12.18
C LYS A 238 10.43 -11.61 11.03
N TYR A 239 9.64 -10.55 11.24
CA TYR A 239 9.63 -9.41 10.33
C TYR A 239 10.94 -8.61 10.42
N ASN A 240 11.49 -8.29 9.25
CA ASN A 240 12.67 -7.48 9.08
C ASN A 240 12.34 -6.30 8.16
N PHE A 241 12.36 -5.09 8.72
CA PHE A 241 12.22 -3.85 7.96
C PHE A 241 13.35 -3.72 6.95
N TRP A 242 13.00 -3.50 5.68
CA TRP A 242 13.94 -3.29 4.60
C TRP A 242 14.16 -1.79 4.40
N TYR A 243 13.17 -1.08 3.87
CA TYR A 243 13.21 0.36 3.70
C TYR A 243 11.80 0.91 3.60
N SER A 244 11.65 2.21 3.75
CA SER A 244 10.45 2.93 3.33
C SER A 244 10.83 3.98 2.31
N GLU A 245 9.90 4.27 1.41
CA GLU A 245 10.05 5.32 0.41
C GLU A 245 8.79 6.19 0.39
N TRP A 246 8.96 7.48 0.14
CA TRP A 246 7.86 8.41 -0.07
C TRP A 246 8.23 9.34 -1.23
N ASP A 247 7.32 9.51 -2.17
CA ASP A 247 7.44 10.45 -3.26
C ASP A 247 6.57 11.67 -2.99
N GLU A 248 7.09 12.86 -3.29
CA GLU A 248 6.32 14.10 -3.30
C GLU A 248 6.54 14.86 -4.61
N GLY A 249 5.45 15.01 -5.36
CA GLY A 249 5.44 15.74 -6.63
C GLY A 249 5.05 17.21 -6.49
N TYR A 250 5.72 18.06 -7.26
CA TYR A 250 5.54 19.49 -7.34
C TYR A 250 5.41 19.93 -8.79
N GLY A 251 4.33 20.66 -9.10
CA GLY A 251 4.04 21.16 -10.46
C GLY A 251 3.45 22.56 -10.51
N ASP A 252 3.47 23.28 -9.38
CA ASP A 252 2.96 24.64 -9.32
C ASP A 252 3.79 25.59 -10.20
N ARG A 253 3.13 26.60 -10.77
CA ARG A 253 3.77 27.56 -11.69
C ARG A 253 3.75 28.97 -11.15
N ASP A 254 4.84 29.69 -11.36
CA ASP A 254 4.91 31.12 -11.07
C ASP A 254 4.28 31.98 -12.18
N ASN A 255 4.33 33.31 -12.02
CA ASN A 255 3.75 34.26 -12.98
C ASN A 255 4.44 34.24 -14.36
N ASP A 256 5.67 33.72 -14.43
CA ASP A 256 6.47 33.59 -15.64
C ASP A 256 6.37 32.17 -16.24
N ASN A 257 5.42 31.36 -15.74
CA ASN A 257 5.15 29.98 -16.15
C ASN A 257 6.32 29.01 -15.87
N GLN A 258 7.18 29.35 -14.91
CA GLN A 258 8.30 28.51 -14.49
C GLN A 258 7.86 27.62 -13.31
N LEU A 259 8.52 26.47 -13.15
CA LEU A 259 8.25 25.59 -12.02
C LEU A 259 8.56 26.33 -10.72
N HIS A 260 7.57 26.35 -9.84
CA HIS A 260 7.59 27.04 -8.57
C HIS A 260 7.65 26.01 -7.45
N TYR A 261 8.72 26.07 -6.66
CA TYR A 261 8.90 25.23 -5.47
C TYR A 261 8.79 26.09 -4.22
N PHE A 262 7.82 25.77 -3.37
CA PHE A 262 7.58 26.50 -2.13
C PHE A 262 8.03 25.68 -0.93
N TYR A 263 9.10 26.12 -0.28
CA TYR A 263 9.49 25.60 1.03
C TYR A 263 10.11 26.72 1.87
N ASP A 264 9.28 27.37 2.69
CA ASP A 264 9.57 28.58 3.50
C ASP A 264 10.01 29.85 2.70
N VAL A 265 10.62 29.70 1.53
CA VAL A 265 10.99 30.74 0.56
C VAL A 265 10.53 30.31 -0.83
N ASP A 266 10.12 31.27 -1.66
CA ASP A 266 9.73 31.04 -3.06
C ASP A 266 10.97 30.79 -3.92
N HIS A 267 11.07 29.60 -4.53
CA HIS A 267 12.11 29.28 -5.50
C HIS A 267 11.53 29.03 -6.87
N THR A 268 12.26 29.50 -7.89
CA THR A 268 11.93 29.24 -9.29
C THR A 268 12.96 28.30 -9.90
N ILE A 269 12.51 27.17 -10.43
CA ILE A 269 13.33 26.16 -11.09
C ILE A 269 13.16 26.34 -12.61
N ASN A 270 14.19 26.87 -13.25
CA ASN A 270 14.20 27.10 -14.70
C ASN A 270 14.52 25.80 -15.44
N GLY A 271 13.82 25.53 -16.55
CA GLY A 271 14.14 24.40 -17.42
C GLY A 271 13.57 23.05 -16.98
N ALA A 272 12.71 23.05 -15.96
CA ALA A 272 11.90 21.90 -15.56
C ALA A 272 10.43 22.31 -15.44
N ASP A 273 9.55 21.33 -15.60
CA ASP A 273 8.10 21.49 -15.60
C ASP A 273 7.43 20.77 -14.43
N LEU A 274 8.04 19.70 -13.92
CA LEU A 274 7.67 19.00 -12.69
C LEU A 274 8.94 18.62 -11.91
N LEU A 275 8.80 18.55 -10.59
CA LEU A 275 9.80 18.09 -9.65
C LEU A 275 9.19 17.00 -8.78
N ASP A 276 9.82 15.82 -8.77
CA ASP A 276 9.51 14.75 -7.82
C ASP A 276 10.69 14.59 -6.86
N ILE A 277 10.39 14.62 -5.56
CA ILE A 277 11.36 14.37 -4.50
C ILE A 277 11.04 13.01 -3.88
N LEU A 278 11.97 12.08 -3.97
CA LEU A 278 11.83 10.75 -3.35
C LEU A 278 12.68 10.70 -2.09
N ARG A 279 12.05 10.29 -1.00
CA ARG A 279 12.61 10.17 0.33
C ARG A 279 12.68 8.72 0.75
N ILE A 280 13.89 8.21 1.02
CA ILE A 280 14.12 6.84 1.49
C ILE A 280 14.60 6.83 2.95
N ASN A 281 14.09 5.89 3.75
CA ASN A 281 14.56 5.61 5.10
C ASN A 281 14.88 4.12 5.30
N PHE A 282 15.95 3.82 6.05
CA PHE A 282 16.43 2.45 6.34
C PHE A 282 16.24 2.01 7.80
N VAL A 283 15.49 2.80 8.57
CA VAL A 283 15.12 2.59 9.97
C VAL A 283 13.59 2.68 10.08
N SER A 284 12.97 1.73 10.76
CA SER A 284 11.50 1.70 10.93
C SER A 284 10.93 2.82 11.80
N SER A 285 11.78 3.66 12.41
CA SER A 285 11.34 4.80 13.20
C SER A 285 11.16 6.04 12.33
N SER A 286 10.16 6.87 12.63
CA SER A 286 9.91 8.18 12.02
C SER A 286 10.97 9.26 12.32
N ASP A 287 12.23 8.88 12.54
CA ASP A 287 13.34 9.81 12.71
C ASP A 287 13.84 10.26 11.34
N GLU A 288 13.28 11.39 10.89
CA GLU A 288 13.59 12.08 9.62
C GLU A 288 15.08 12.40 9.45
N LYS A 289 15.87 12.38 10.53
CA LYS A 289 17.33 12.62 10.45
C LYS A 289 18.09 11.55 9.67
N ASN A 290 17.49 10.39 9.46
CA ASN A 290 18.10 9.28 8.72
C ASN A 290 17.58 9.17 7.29
N ASP A 291 16.83 10.17 6.83
CA ASP A 291 16.29 10.19 5.47
C ASP A 291 17.38 10.54 4.45
N TYR A 292 17.27 9.88 3.30
CA TYR A 292 18.00 10.16 2.08
C TYR A 292 17.03 10.64 1.02
N TYR A 293 17.48 11.57 0.17
CA TYR A 293 16.64 12.19 -0.84
C TYR A 293 17.27 12.04 -2.21
N TYR A 294 16.47 11.77 -3.23
CA TYR A 294 16.89 11.92 -4.62
C TYR A 294 15.76 12.57 -5.42
N ILE A 295 16.13 13.12 -6.58
CA ILE A 295 15.33 14.09 -7.32
C ILE A 295 15.08 13.54 -8.72
N HIS A 296 13.86 13.68 -9.22
CA HIS A 296 13.57 13.60 -10.65
C HIS A 296 12.97 14.91 -11.13
N LEU A 297 13.40 15.35 -12.30
CA LEU A 297 12.87 16.53 -12.98
C LEU A 297 12.36 16.10 -14.36
N THR A 298 11.19 16.56 -14.74
CA THR A 298 10.63 16.29 -16.08
C THR A 298 10.26 17.57 -16.82
N ASP A 299 10.23 17.48 -18.15
CA ASP A 299 9.72 18.52 -19.04
C ASP A 299 8.18 18.43 -19.22
N SER A 300 7.61 19.35 -20.00
CA SER A 300 6.16 19.45 -20.22
C SER A 300 5.56 18.26 -20.96
N ASP A 301 6.41 17.47 -21.63
CA ASP A 301 6.04 16.25 -22.34
C ASP A 301 6.29 15.01 -21.45
N TYR A 302 6.60 15.20 -20.16
CA TYR A 302 6.92 14.17 -19.16
C TYR A 302 8.19 13.37 -19.46
N ASN A 303 9.11 13.92 -20.25
CA ASN A 303 10.43 13.30 -20.42
C ASN A 303 11.32 13.65 -19.24
N GLU A 304 12.09 12.67 -18.75
CA GLU A 304 13.11 12.90 -17.74
C GLU A 304 14.20 13.83 -18.28
N ILE A 305 14.52 14.85 -17.49
CA ILE A 305 15.61 15.79 -17.77
C ILE A 305 16.91 15.14 -17.31
N GLU A 306 17.90 15.10 -18.21
CA GLU A 306 19.24 14.61 -17.90
C GLU A 306 19.96 15.55 -16.92
N ASP A 307 20.51 14.98 -15.86
CA ASP A 307 21.40 15.69 -14.93
C ASP A 307 22.80 15.87 -15.56
N ASP A 308 22.98 16.96 -16.29
CA ASP A 308 24.26 17.34 -16.90
C ASP A 308 25.01 18.37 -16.03
N PRO A 309 26.00 17.96 -15.20
CA PRO A 309 26.77 18.88 -14.38
C PRO A 309 27.70 19.81 -15.19
N THR A 310 27.79 19.64 -16.52
CA THR A 310 28.52 20.54 -17.40
C THR A 310 27.66 21.68 -17.94
N ASN A 311 26.34 21.58 -17.84
CA ASN A 311 25.39 22.62 -18.18
C ASN A 311 25.36 23.69 -17.06
N PRO A 312 25.73 24.96 -17.34
CA PRO A 312 25.68 26.02 -16.32
C PRO A 312 24.26 26.35 -15.85
N ASP A 313 23.24 25.96 -16.60
CA ASP A 313 21.82 26.16 -16.29
C ASP A 313 21.15 24.81 -15.93
N ASN A 314 21.89 23.87 -15.34
CA ASN A 314 21.36 22.58 -14.91
C ASN A 314 20.29 22.77 -13.80
N PRO A 315 19.01 22.41 -14.03
CA PRO A 315 17.97 22.60 -13.02
C PRO A 315 18.20 21.77 -11.76
N TYR A 316 18.88 20.62 -11.85
CA TYR A 316 19.22 19.81 -10.68
C TYR A 316 20.13 20.54 -9.69
N ASP A 317 21.02 21.41 -10.16
CA ASP A 317 21.91 22.17 -9.29
C ASP A 317 21.14 23.17 -8.43
N ILE A 318 20.07 23.76 -8.98
CA ILE A 318 19.17 24.67 -8.23
C ILE A 318 18.47 23.88 -7.12
N VAL A 319 17.89 22.72 -7.45
CA VAL A 319 17.18 21.90 -6.47
C VAL A 319 18.13 21.38 -5.39
N ARG A 320 19.32 20.91 -5.76
CA ARG A 320 20.34 20.47 -4.80
C ARG A 320 20.79 21.59 -3.87
N ASP A 321 20.97 22.81 -4.36
CA ASP A 321 21.34 23.94 -3.52
C ASP A 321 20.27 24.19 -2.44
N ILE A 322 18.98 24.16 -2.82
CA ILE A 322 17.85 24.31 -1.90
C ILE A 322 17.86 23.18 -0.86
N LEU A 323 17.84 21.92 -1.30
CA LEU A 323 17.71 20.78 -0.40
C LEU A 323 18.94 20.62 0.51
N ILE A 324 20.16 20.80 -0.01
CA ILE A 324 21.39 20.58 0.76
C ILE A 324 21.74 21.80 1.61
N ASN A 325 21.82 22.99 1.02
CA ASN A 325 22.39 24.16 1.71
C ASN A 325 21.35 24.91 2.54
N GLU A 326 20.09 24.95 2.10
CA GLU A 326 19.03 25.64 2.85
C GLU A 326 18.32 24.70 3.84
N GLN A 327 18.03 23.47 3.43
CA GLN A 327 17.27 22.51 4.26
C GLN A 327 18.14 21.49 5.00
N GLY A 328 19.38 21.26 4.56
CA GLY A 328 20.30 20.32 5.21
C GLY A 328 19.97 18.84 4.95
N TYR A 329 19.30 18.53 3.84
CA TYR A 329 18.94 17.17 3.46
C TYR A 329 20.13 16.38 2.92
N ASN A 330 20.10 15.05 3.14
CA ASN A 330 21.09 14.13 2.60
C ASN A 330 20.70 13.71 1.17
N VAL A 331 21.00 14.56 0.20
CA VAL A 331 20.72 14.25 -1.21
C VAL A 331 21.75 13.26 -1.75
N ILE A 332 21.27 12.20 -2.40
CA ILE A 332 22.04 11.12 -3.03
C ILE A 332 21.59 10.94 -4.49
N SER A 333 22.37 10.19 -5.27
CA SER A 333 21.99 9.76 -6.62
C SER A 333 21.02 8.57 -6.61
N PRO A 334 20.22 8.35 -7.67
CA PRO A 334 19.41 7.15 -7.82
C PRO A 334 20.23 5.84 -7.72
N GLU A 335 21.44 5.81 -8.28
CA GLU A 335 22.32 4.64 -8.22
C GLU A 335 22.83 4.38 -6.79
N GLU A 336 23.11 5.44 -6.02
CA GLU A 336 23.44 5.29 -4.60
C GLU A 336 22.25 4.76 -3.80
N ALA A 337 21.04 5.24 -4.09
CA ALA A 337 19.80 4.76 -3.48
C ALA A 337 19.59 3.26 -3.75
N GLU A 338 19.65 2.83 -5.01
CA GLU A 338 19.51 1.42 -5.41
C GLU A 338 20.55 0.53 -4.73
N LYS A 339 21.80 1.01 -4.66
CA LYS A 339 22.88 0.30 -3.98
C LYS A 339 22.58 0.15 -2.49
N MET A 340 22.14 1.21 -1.80
CA MET A 340 21.83 1.17 -0.38
C MET A 340 20.63 0.26 -0.08
N ILE A 341 19.58 0.32 -0.91
CA ILE A 341 18.43 -0.58 -0.86
C ILE A 341 18.91 -2.03 -1.00
N THR A 342 19.72 -2.33 -2.01
CA THR A 342 20.27 -3.68 -2.24
C THR A 342 21.16 -4.18 -1.10
N GLU A 343 22.03 -3.32 -0.57
CA GLU A 343 22.90 -3.67 0.56
C GLU A 343 22.09 -3.98 1.82
N LYS A 344 21.06 -3.16 2.09
CA LYS A 344 20.14 -3.39 3.22
C LYS A 344 19.35 -4.68 3.05
N ARG A 345 18.82 -4.95 1.85
CA ARG A 345 18.11 -6.20 1.49
C ARG A 345 18.92 -7.43 1.90
N ARG A 346 20.17 -7.47 1.44
CA ARG A 346 21.09 -8.57 1.72
C ARG A 346 21.46 -8.64 3.21
N ALA A 347 21.60 -7.50 3.88
CA ALA A 347 21.93 -7.44 5.30
C ALA A 347 20.81 -8.00 6.20
N ILE A 348 19.55 -7.86 5.79
CA ILE A 348 18.40 -8.42 6.53
C ILE A 348 18.11 -9.89 6.19
N GLY A 349 18.87 -10.49 5.26
CA GLY A 349 18.73 -11.90 4.90
C GLY A 349 17.72 -12.18 3.78
N LEU A 350 17.18 -11.14 3.13
CA LEU A 350 16.38 -11.29 1.91
C LEU A 350 17.34 -11.61 0.74
N THR A 351 17.49 -12.90 0.44
CA THR A 351 18.47 -13.39 -0.55
C THR A 351 18.05 -13.04 -1.99
N ASP A 352 18.98 -13.17 -2.94
CA ASP A 352 18.67 -12.95 -4.35
C ASP A 352 17.63 -13.97 -4.86
N GLU A 353 17.67 -15.22 -4.37
CA GLU A 353 16.70 -16.27 -4.71
C GLU A 353 15.26 -15.95 -4.24
N ILE A 354 15.12 -15.41 -3.03
CA ILE A 354 13.83 -15.03 -2.45
C ILE A 354 13.29 -13.77 -3.15
N TYR A 355 14.16 -12.79 -3.40
CA TYR A 355 13.81 -11.50 -4.01
C TYR A 355 13.42 -11.64 -5.48
N SER A 356 14.13 -12.47 -6.25
CA SER A 356 13.84 -12.67 -7.68
C SER A 356 12.88 -13.84 -7.93
N TYR A 357 12.12 -14.26 -6.92
CA TYR A 357 11.24 -15.41 -7.04
C TYR A 357 10.11 -15.13 -8.04
N GLY A 358 10.07 -15.89 -9.13
CA GLY A 358 9.05 -15.73 -10.17
C GLY A 358 9.36 -14.66 -11.21
N ASP A 359 10.50 -13.97 -11.13
CA ASP A 359 10.92 -12.97 -12.12
C ASP A 359 10.98 -13.54 -13.54
N GLU A 360 11.20 -14.84 -13.70
CA GLU A 360 11.15 -15.51 -15.00
C GLU A 360 9.75 -15.53 -15.65
N LEU A 361 8.71 -15.21 -14.88
CA LEU A 361 7.33 -15.07 -15.33
C LEU A 361 6.89 -13.61 -15.47
N LYS A 362 7.69 -12.66 -14.97
CA LYS A 362 7.38 -11.23 -15.04
C LYS A 362 7.44 -10.78 -16.52
N PRO A 363 6.35 -10.23 -17.08
CA PRO A 363 6.38 -9.75 -18.46
C PRO A 363 7.29 -8.54 -18.59
N GLU A 364 7.98 -8.43 -19.73
CA GLU A 364 8.76 -7.25 -20.08
C GLU A 364 7.82 -6.07 -20.36
N GLU A 365 8.08 -4.92 -19.75
CA GLU A 365 7.46 -3.66 -20.15
C GLU A 365 7.93 -3.32 -21.58
N LYS A 366 6.97 -3.07 -22.47
CA LYS A 366 7.22 -2.87 -23.91
C LYS A 366 7.48 -1.43 -24.28
#